data_AF-A0A1A6FTR2-F1
#
_entry.id   AF-A0A1A6FTR2-F1
#
_cell.length_a   1.000
_cell.length_b   1.000
_cell.length_c   1.000
_cell.angle_alpha   90.00
_cell.angle_beta   90.00
_cell.angle_gamma   90.00
#
_symmetry.space_group_name_H-M   'P 1'
#
loop_
_entity.id
_entity.type
_entity.pdbx_description
1 polymer ?
#
loop_
_entity_poly.entity_id
_entity_poly.type
_entity_poly.pdbx_seq_one_letter_code
_entity_poly.pdbx_strand_id
1 'polypeptide(L)'
;MAKVETEVTSKVAVVWTEVALVEKDKAVPQDPLKFYDKIYFCHSCQLYLPSVEFSVSSTSHRVYRCRHCVNLENETQKRESFLKYKCLLQRLYYSEADYGDDSQIAFLMQLQDIKYLTENIWASQSILSAWDDLNDLVMVRWDKNVEWSPWNCILLTKDEGVAHLKLESIEQGYGHLFIHKVKHKHILAKNYFSQIPMLASLMLEDEEIGDIR
;
A
#
# COMPACT_ATOMS: atom_id res chain seq x y z
N MET A 1 -39.99 10.81 -4.18
CA MET A 1 -39.74 9.52 -3.50
C MET A 1 -40.39 8.32 -4.20
N ALA A 2 -41.38 8.49 -5.10
CA ALA A 2 -42.05 7.39 -5.80
C ALA A 2 -41.44 6.94 -7.15
N LYS A 3 -40.31 7.51 -7.59
CA LYS A 3 -39.68 7.18 -8.89
C LYS A 3 -38.52 6.19 -8.82
N VAL A 4 -37.95 6.00 -7.63
CA VAL A 4 -36.81 5.08 -7.43
C VAL A 4 -37.29 3.64 -7.18
N GLU A 5 -38.51 3.47 -6.65
CA GLU A 5 -39.13 2.14 -6.44
C GLU A 5 -39.44 1.41 -7.75
N THR A 6 -39.74 2.13 -8.83
CA THR A 6 -40.12 1.53 -10.12
C THR A 6 -38.95 1.00 -10.95
N GLU A 7 -37.71 1.43 -10.69
CA GLU A 7 -36.54 1.04 -11.51
C GLU A 7 -35.77 -0.15 -10.90
N VAL A 8 -35.88 -0.33 -9.59
CA VAL A 8 -35.34 -1.51 -8.87
C VAL A 8 -36.17 -2.76 -9.17
N THR A 9 -37.49 -2.63 -9.31
CA THR A 9 -38.39 -3.73 -9.69
C THR A 9 -38.09 -4.30 -11.08
N SER A 10 -37.61 -3.47 -12.00
CA SER A 10 -37.35 -3.90 -13.39
C SER A 10 -36.08 -4.71 -13.54
N LYS A 11 -34.98 -4.37 -12.85
CA LYS A 11 -33.71 -5.11 -12.95
C LYS A 11 -33.73 -6.45 -12.20
N VAL A 12 -34.48 -6.53 -11.10
CA VAL A 12 -34.71 -7.81 -10.41
C VAL A 12 -35.56 -8.72 -11.30
N ALA A 13 -36.57 -8.21 -12.01
CA ALA A 13 -37.41 -9.04 -12.88
C ALA A 13 -36.64 -9.75 -14.02
N VAL A 14 -35.65 -9.10 -14.65
CA VAL A 14 -34.96 -9.68 -15.82
C VAL A 14 -34.09 -10.89 -15.45
N VAL A 15 -33.44 -10.85 -14.29
CA VAL A 15 -32.58 -11.96 -13.81
C VAL A 15 -33.43 -13.18 -13.43
N TRP A 16 -34.70 -12.99 -13.07
CA TRP A 16 -35.61 -14.08 -12.68
C TRP A 16 -36.25 -14.80 -13.86
N THR A 17 -36.37 -14.14 -15.02
CA THR A 17 -36.96 -14.74 -16.23
C THR A 17 -36.08 -15.83 -16.86
N GLU A 18 -34.76 -15.79 -16.70
CA GLU A 18 -33.86 -16.84 -17.23
C GLU A 18 -33.84 -18.12 -16.36
N VAL A 19 -34.17 -18.00 -15.07
CA VAL A 19 -34.18 -19.14 -14.13
C VAL A 19 -35.50 -19.92 -14.17
N ALA A 20 -36.57 -19.31 -14.71
CA ALA A 20 -37.93 -19.86 -14.68
C ALA A 20 -38.25 -20.87 -15.81
N LEU A 21 -37.30 -21.20 -16.69
CA LEU A 21 -37.50 -22.18 -17.77
C LEU A 21 -37.11 -23.62 -17.39
N VAL A 22 -36.67 -23.85 -16.15
CA VAL A 22 -36.36 -25.20 -15.65
C VAL A 22 -37.24 -25.47 -14.43
N GLU A 23 -38.04 -26.53 -14.55
CA GLU A 23 -38.81 -27.19 -13.48
C GLU A 23 -40.13 -26.50 -13.05
N LYS A 24 -41.15 -26.77 -13.88
CA LYS A 24 -42.55 -26.82 -13.50
C LYS A 24 -42.72 -27.93 -12.43
N ASP A 25 -43.53 -27.64 -11.41
CA ASP A 25 -43.89 -28.53 -10.28
C ASP A 25 -42.98 -28.51 -9.04
N LYS A 26 -42.90 -27.34 -8.40
CA LYS A 26 -42.95 -27.19 -6.95
C LYS A 26 -43.44 -25.79 -6.63
N ALA A 27 -44.30 -25.66 -5.62
CA ALA A 27 -44.83 -24.38 -5.19
C ALA A 27 -43.68 -23.38 -4.95
N VAL A 28 -43.52 -22.41 -5.85
CA VAL A 28 -42.55 -21.33 -5.70
C VAL A 28 -42.99 -20.52 -4.46
N PRO A 29 -42.19 -20.49 -3.39
CA PRO A 29 -42.55 -19.73 -2.19
C PRO A 29 -42.62 -18.25 -2.54
N GLN A 30 -43.74 -17.61 -2.20
CA GLN A 30 -44.09 -16.23 -2.58
C GLN A 30 -43.19 -15.14 -1.95
N ASP A 31 -42.17 -15.50 -1.16
CA ASP A 31 -41.19 -14.56 -0.63
C ASP A 31 -39.90 -15.29 -0.15
N PRO A 32 -38.76 -15.15 -0.86
CA PRO A 32 -37.47 -15.76 -0.49
C PRO A 32 -36.97 -15.36 0.90
N LEU A 33 -37.45 -14.24 1.45
CA LEU A 33 -37.03 -13.73 2.74
C LEU A 33 -37.64 -14.51 3.93
N LYS A 34 -38.69 -15.30 3.70
CA LYS A 34 -39.34 -16.13 4.75
C LYS A 34 -38.52 -17.34 5.19
N PHE A 35 -37.41 -17.63 4.52
CA PHE A 35 -36.51 -18.74 4.87
C PHE A 35 -35.42 -18.38 5.87
N TYR A 36 -35.27 -17.10 6.22
CA TYR A 36 -34.18 -16.65 7.08
C TYR A 36 -34.70 -16.16 8.43
N ASP A 37 -34.23 -16.80 9.50
CA ASP A 37 -34.65 -16.49 10.89
C ASP A 37 -34.31 -15.06 11.32
N LYS A 38 -33.31 -14.43 10.69
CA LYS A 38 -32.86 -13.05 10.96
C LYS A 38 -32.40 -12.36 9.68
N ILE A 39 -33.01 -11.22 9.39
CA ILE A 39 -32.67 -10.33 8.27
C ILE A 39 -32.14 -9.01 8.86
N TYR A 40 -31.06 -8.50 8.28
CA TYR A 40 -30.44 -7.24 8.68
C TYR A 40 -30.30 -6.30 7.49
N PHE A 41 -30.27 -4.99 7.77
CA PHE A 41 -30.10 -3.95 6.76
C PHE A 41 -28.64 -3.53 6.65
N CYS A 42 -28.08 -3.57 5.45
CA CYS A 42 -26.73 -3.07 5.18
C CYS A 42 -26.78 -1.59 4.79
N HIS A 43 -26.06 -0.72 5.52
CA HIS A 43 -26.01 0.71 5.23
C HIS A 43 -25.16 1.09 4.01
N SER A 44 -24.28 0.20 3.55
CA SER A 44 -23.41 0.47 2.39
C SER A 44 -24.11 0.19 1.07
N CYS A 45 -24.76 -0.97 0.92
CA CYS A 45 -25.49 -1.32 -0.30
C CYS A 45 -27.00 -1.04 -0.23
N GLN A 46 -27.51 -0.63 0.94
CA GLN A 46 -28.92 -0.32 1.18
C GLN A 46 -29.86 -1.51 0.89
N LEU A 47 -29.38 -2.74 1.12
CA LEU A 47 -30.13 -3.98 0.92
C LEU A 47 -30.44 -4.66 2.26
N TYR A 48 -31.61 -5.28 2.34
CA TYR A 48 -31.96 -6.24 3.38
C TYR A 48 -31.40 -7.60 3.02
N LEU A 49 -30.54 -8.16 3.88
CA LEU A 49 -29.83 -9.40 3.63
C LEU A 49 -29.95 -10.36 4.83
N PRO A 50 -29.91 -11.68 4.61
CA PRO A 50 -29.89 -12.67 5.69
C PRO A 50 -28.69 -12.49 6.62
N SER A 51 -28.82 -12.94 7.87
CA SER A 51 -27.75 -12.85 8.88
C SER A 51 -26.43 -13.49 8.45
N VAL A 52 -26.45 -14.51 7.59
CA VAL A 52 -25.25 -15.18 7.07
C VAL A 52 -24.38 -14.28 6.18
N GLU A 53 -24.97 -13.22 5.61
CA GLU A 53 -24.26 -12.23 4.80
C GLU A 53 -23.55 -11.16 5.65
N PHE A 54 -23.67 -11.22 6.97
CA PHE A 54 -23.00 -10.31 7.89
C PHE A 54 -21.96 -11.08 8.71
N SER A 55 -20.80 -10.48 8.93
CA SER A 55 -19.76 -11.08 9.75
C SER A 55 -20.15 -11.03 11.24
N VAL A 56 -20.47 -12.19 11.82
CA VAL A 56 -20.71 -12.34 13.26
C VAL A 56 -19.36 -12.48 13.96
N SER A 57 -18.65 -11.37 14.13
CA SER A 57 -17.46 -11.32 14.99
C SER A 57 -17.87 -10.82 16.38
N SER A 58 -17.52 -11.59 17.42
CA SER A 58 -17.83 -11.32 18.83
C SER A 58 -17.29 -9.97 19.35
N THR A 59 -16.38 -9.34 18.61
CA THR A 59 -15.74 -8.06 18.94
C THR A 59 -16.15 -6.91 18.01
N SER A 60 -17.03 -7.16 17.04
CA SER A 60 -17.34 -6.19 15.99
C SER A 60 -18.65 -5.45 16.27
N HIS A 61 -18.55 -4.18 16.64
CA HIS A 61 -19.65 -3.21 16.63
C HIS A 61 -20.19 -2.91 15.20
N ARG A 62 -19.86 -3.72 14.18
CA ARG A 62 -20.19 -3.49 12.76
C ARG A 62 -21.31 -4.40 12.24
N VAL A 63 -22.41 -4.56 12.97
CA VAL A 63 -23.60 -5.33 12.53
C VAL A 63 -24.37 -4.61 11.38
N TYR A 64 -23.81 -3.55 10.81
CA TYR A 64 -24.45 -2.64 9.85
C TYR A 64 -23.88 -2.72 8.42
N ARG A 65 -22.88 -3.57 8.16
CA ARG A 65 -22.29 -3.77 6.81
C ARG A 65 -22.22 -5.25 6.46
N CYS A 66 -22.68 -5.62 5.27
CA CYS A 66 -22.57 -6.99 4.77
C CYS A 66 -21.13 -7.33 4.35
N ARG A 67 -20.82 -8.63 4.32
CA ARG A 67 -19.51 -9.19 3.96
C ARG A 67 -19.06 -8.73 2.57
N HIS A 68 -19.97 -8.62 1.61
CA HIS A 68 -19.65 -8.12 0.27
C HIS A 68 -19.11 -6.69 0.31
N CYS A 69 -19.81 -5.76 0.99
CA CYS A 69 -19.34 -4.38 1.12
C CYS A 69 -18.02 -4.28 1.88
N VAL A 70 -17.83 -5.08 2.93
CA VAL A 70 -16.55 -5.13 3.66
C VAL A 70 -15.43 -5.64 2.77
N ASN A 71 -15.67 -6.68 1.97
CA ASN A 71 -14.68 -7.20 1.03
C ASN A 71 -14.31 -6.15 -0.03
N LEU A 72 -15.30 -5.45 -0.59
CA LEU A 72 -15.05 -4.37 -1.56
C LEU A 72 -14.22 -3.23 -0.96
N GLU A 73 -14.53 -2.80 0.26
CA GLU A 73 -13.76 -1.79 0.99
C GLU A 73 -12.31 -2.25 1.20
N ASN A 74 -12.11 -3.50 1.64
CA ASN A 74 -10.78 -4.09 1.81
C ASN A 74 -10.00 -4.16 0.50
N GLU A 75 -10.63 -4.57 -0.60
CA GLU A 75 -9.99 -4.60 -1.92
C GLU A 75 -9.63 -3.19 -2.41
N THR A 76 -10.49 -2.21 -2.16
CA THR A 76 -10.22 -0.80 -2.47
C THR A 76 -9.01 -0.30 -1.67
N GLN A 77 -8.97 -0.56 -0.36
CA GLN A 77 -7.85 -0.20 0.50
C GLN A 77 -6.54 -0.85 0.04
N LYS A 78 -6.56 -2.14 -0.33
CA LYS A 78 -5.38 -2.83 -0.87
C LYS A 78 -4.89 -2.19 -2.16
N ARG A 79 -5.81 -1.85 -3.08
CA ARG A 79 -5.48 -1.17 -4.34
C ARG A 79 -4.89 0.21 -4.09
N GLU A 80 -5.47 1.00 -3.18
CA GLU A 80 -4.93 2.30 -2.80
C GLU A 80 -3.53 2.20 -2.22
N SER A 81 -3.29 1.29 -1.27
CA SER A 81 -1.95 1.06 -0.72
C SER A 81 -0.95 0.65 -1.81
N PHE A 82 -1.34 -0.26 -2.71
CA PHE A 82 -0.50 -0.66 -3.84
C PHE A 82 -0.12 0.52 -4.74
N LEU A 83 -1.09 1.38 -5.07
CA LEU A 83 -0.86 2.57 -5.89
C LEU A 83 0.07 3.57 -5.20
N LYS A 84 -0.04 3.74 -3.88
CA LYS A 84 0.85 4.64 -3.11
C LYS A 84 2.32 4.20 -3.21
N TYR A 85 2.61 2.91 -3.00
CA TYR A 85 3.98 2.40 -3.16
C TYR A 85 4.47 2.51 -4.60
N LYS A 86 3.59 2.32 -5.58
CA LYS A 86 3.94 2.46 -7.00
C LYS A 86 4.32 3.91 -7.32
N CYS A 87 3.56 4.88 -6.82
CA CYS A 87 3.89 6.29 -6.97
C CYS A 87 5.21 6.66 -6.28
N LEU A 88 5.48 6.10 -5.09
CA LEU A 88 6.76 6.30 -4.39
C LEU A 88 7.95 5.80 -5.22
N LEU A 89 7.86 4.58 -5.76
CA LEU A 89 8.88 4.01 -6.65
C LEU A 89 9.07 4.84 -7.93
N GLN A 90 7.98 5.28 -8.55
CA GLN A 90 8.06 6.13 -9.74
C GLN A 90 8.78 7.46 -9.45
N ARG A 91 8.49 8.09 -8.30
CA ARG A 91 9.19 9.33 -7.89
C ARG A 91 10.68 9.08 -7.72
N LEU A 92 11.07 7.96 -7.10
CA LEU A 92 12.47 7.57 -6.98
C LEU A 92 13.14 7.48 -8.35
N TYR A 93 12.54 6.77 -9.31
CA TYR A 93 13.11 6.68 -10.65
C TYR A 93 13.26 8.04 -11.33
N TYR A 94 12.27 8.93 -11.20
CA TYR A 94 12.35 10.26 -11.78
C TYR A 94 13.45 11.11 -11.13
N SER A 95 13.53 11.11 -9.79
CA SER A 95 14.57 11.88 -9.10
C SER A 95 15.97 11.36 -9.38
N GLU A 96 16.15 10.05 -9.53
CA GLU A 96 17.45 9.46 -9.84
C GLU A 96 17.87 9.69 -11.29
N ALA A 97 16.93 9.71 -12.23
CA ALA A 97 17.21 10.05 -13.61
C ALA A 97 17.76 11.49 -13.77
N ASP A 98 17.39 12.41 -12.87
CA ASP A 98 17.84 13.81 -12.91
C ASP A 98 19.34 13.99 -12.54
N TYR A 99 19.97 13.00 -11.89
CA TYR A 99 21.40 13.07 -11.54
C TYR A 99 22.31 12.87 -12.76
N GLY A 100 21.91 12.02 -13.71
CA GLY A 100 22.69 11.75 -14.92
C GLY A 100 24.09 11.16 -14.66
N ASP A 101 24.26 10.43 -13.56
CA ASP A 101 25.52 9.86 -13.08
C ASP A 101 25.63 8.34 -13.29
N ASP A 102 24.87 7.81 -14.25
CA ASP A 102 24.80 6.38 -14.59
C ASP A 102 24.38 5.46 -13.44
N SER A 103 23.76 6.01 -12.37
CA SER A 103 23.26 5.23 -11.23
C SER A 103 22.30 4.13 -11.67
N GLN A 104 22.49 2.92 -11.15
CA GLN A 104 21.74 1.74 -11.62
C GLN A 104 20.85 1.14 -10.55
N ILE A 105 21.30 1.15 -9.28
CA ILE A 105 20.65 0.41 -8.19
C ILE A 105 19.19 0.81 -8.03
N ALA A 106 18.88 2.11 -8.09
CA ALA A 106 17.50 2.59 -8.01
C ALA A 106 16.59 1.92 -9.03
N PHE A 107 17.03 1.78 -10.29
CA PHE A 107 16.22 1.19 -11.37
C PHE A 107 16.07 -0.33 -11.29
N LEU A 108 16.88 -1.00 -10.48
CA LEU A 108 16.74 -2.43 -10.17
C LEU A 108 15.64 -2.70 -9.13
N MET A 109 15.24 -1.69 -8.37
CA MET A 109 14.26 -1.83 -7.30
C MET A 109 12.88 -2.17 -7.86
N GLN A 110 12.23 -3.18 -7.28
CA GLN A 110 10.86 -3.53 -7.58
C GLN A 110 9.88 -2.94 -6.56
N LEU A 111 8.59 -3.00 -6.88
CA LEU A 111 7.54 -2.50 -5.99
C LEU A 111 7.56 -3.17 -4.60
N GLN A 112 7.85 -4.46 -4.55
CA GLN A 112 7.91 -5.22 -3.29
C GLN A 112 9.08 -4.74 -2.43
N ASP A 113 10.22 -4.42 -3.06
CA ASP A 113 11.41 -3.93 -2.38
C ASP A 113 11.18 -2.56 -1.76
N ILE A 114 10.55 -1.63 -2.51
CA ILE A 114 10.16 -0.32 -1.96
C ILE A 114 9.16 -0.46 -0.84
N LYS A 115 8.19 -1.36 -0.98
CA LYS A 115 7.22 -1.63 0.08
C LYS A 115 7.94 -2.11 1.35
N TYR A 116 8.86 -3.07 1.23
CA TYR A 116 9.64 -3.58 2.36
C TYR A 116 10.52 -2.49 2.98
N LEU A 117 11.25 -1.73 2.16
CA LEU A 117 12.07 -0.61 2.62
C LEU A 117 11.22 0.38 3.41
N THR A 118 10.06 0.74 2.88
CA THR A 118 9.13 1.68 3.51
C THR A 118 8.59 1.12 4.83
N GLU A 119 7.98 -0.07 4.82
CA GLU A 119 7.27 -0.64 5.96
C GLU A 119 8.21 -1.17 7.06
N ASN A 120 9.27 -1.88 6.69
CA ASN A 120 10.12 -2.62 7.62
C ASN A 120 11.38 -1.86 8.02
N ILE A 121 11.96 -1.07 7.12
CA ILE A 121 13.18 -0.30 7.41
C ILE A 121 12.82 1.09 7.93
N TRP A 122 11.88 1.78 7.29
CA TRP A 122 11.50 3.15 7.63
C TRP A 122 10.20 3.28 8.44
N ALA A 123 9.53 2.17 8.76
CA ALA A 123 8.29 2.15 9.55
C ALA A 123 7.14 2.99 8.95
N SER A 124 7.10 3.11 7.62
CA SER A 124 6.13 3.87 6.83
C SER A 124 6.05 5.36 7.19
N GLN A 125 7.14 5.93 7.70
CA GLN A 125 7.14 7.29 8.21
C GLN A 125 8.41 8.05 7.82
N SER A 126 8.30 9.37 7.67
CA SER A 126 9.46 10.26 7.64
C SER A 126 10.27 10.08 8.92
N ILE A 127 11.58 9.88 8.80
CA ILE A 127 12.43 9.72 9.98
C ILE A 127 12.60 11.02 10.78
N LEU A 128 12.33 12.18 10.18
CA LEU A 128 12.46 13.50 10.82
C LEU A 128 11.17 13.89 11.56
N SER A 129 10.05 13.98 10.85
CA SER A 129 8.76 14.44 11.40
C SER A 129 7.84 13.33 11.90
N ALA A 130 8.16 12.05 11.65
CA ALA A 130 7.25 10.91 11.83
C ALA A 130 5.96 10.99 11.00
N TRP A 131 5.95 11.80 9.93
CA TRP A 131 4.82 11.90 9.00
C TRP A 131 4.57 10.58 8.26
N ASP A 132 3.32 10.11 8.18
CA ASP A 132 2.97 8.76 7.72
C ASP A 132 2.14 8.71 6.43
N ASP A 133 1.79 9.85 5.82
CA ASP A 133 1.11 9.84 4.53
C ASP A 133 2.10 9.57 3.38
N LEU A 134 2.10 8.32 2.90
CA LEU A 134 2.90 7.85 1.75
C LEU A 134 2.76 8.74 0.50
N ASN A 135 1.65 9.44 0.30
CA ASN A 135 1.49 10.36 -0.83
C ASN A 135 2.46 11.53 -0.77
N ASP A 136 2.92 11.89 0.42
CA ASP A 136 3.83 12.99 0.66
C ASP A 136 5.26 12.55 0.99
N LEU A 137 5.49 11.25 1.11
CA LEU A 137 6.82 10.70 1.30
C LEU A 137 7.59 10.54 -0.01
N VAL A 138 8.90 10.66 0.09
CA VAL A 138 9.91 10.47 -0.95
C VAL A 138 11.11 9.74 -0.37
N MET A 139 11.75 8.90 -1.19
CA MET A 139 13.05 8.32 -0.88
C MET A 139 14.10 9.06 -1.67
N VAL A 140 15.07 9.65 -0.97
CA VAL A 140 16.20 10.36 -1.58
C VAL A 140 17.52 9.73 -1.14
N ARG A 141 18.61 10.06 -1.83
CA ARG A 141 19.97 9.69 -1.41
C ARG A 141 20.25 10.25 -0.03
N TRP A 142 20.79 9.42 0.86
CA TRP A 142 21.24 9.86 2.19
C TRP A 142 22.54 10.67 2.09
N ASP A 143 23.55 10.14 1.41
CA ASP A 143 24.67 10.93 0.91
C ASP A 143 24.43 11.23 -0.57
N LYS A 144 24.20 12.51 -0.88
CA LYS A 144 23.90 12.97 -2.25
C LYS A 144 25.02 12.67 -3.26
N ASN A 145 26.24 12.43 -2.79
CA ASN A 145 27.40 12.18 -3.65
C ASN A 145 27.61 10.68 -3.95
N VAL A 146 26.83 9.82 -3.31
CA VAL A 146 26.84 8.37 -3.54
C VAL A 146 25.53 7.99 -4.23
N GLU A 147 25.57 7.04 -5.15
CA GLU A 147 24.35 6.61 -5.85
C GLU A 147 23.27 6.14 -4.88
N TRP A 148 22.02 6.25 -5.29
CA TRP A 148 20.94 5.76 -4.45
C TRP A 148 21.02 4.25 -4.32
N SER A 149 20.91 3.76 -3.08
CA SER A 149 20.78 2.34 -2.79
C SER A 149 19.92 2.14 -1.55
N PRO A 150 19.43 0.92 -1.28
CA PRO A 150 18.74 0.62 -0.02
C PRO A 150 19.55 0.99 1.24
N TRP A 151 20.89 1.00 1.13
CA TRP A 151 21.84 1.39 2.19
C TRP A 151 22.40 2.81 2.08
N ASN A 152 21.96 3.59 1.09
CA ASN A 152 22.24 5.01 0.94
C ASN A 152 20.94 5.80 0.68
N CYS A 153 19.82 5.39 1.29
CA CYS A 153 18.54 6.07 1.13
C CYS A 153 18.05 6.69 2.44
N ILE A 154 17.14 7.65 2.36
CA ILE A 154 16.39 8.16 3.52
C ILE A 154 14.93 8.43 3.11
N LEU A 155 13.98 8.03 3.97
CA LEU A 155 12.55 8.30 3.77
C LEU A 155 12.16 9.58 4.49
N LEU A 156 11.68 10.56 3.73
CA LEU A 156 11.34 11.92 4.18
C LEU A 156 10.04 12.38 3.53
N THR A 157 9.45 13.46 4.02
CA THR A 157 8.47 14.23 3.23
C THR A 157 9.14 14.93 2.06
N LYS A 158 8.37 15.38 1.06
CA LYS A 158 8.92 16.12 -0.10
C LYS A 158 9.73 17.35 0.32
N ASP A 159 9.19 18.15 1.24
CA ASP A 159 9.84 19.38 1.71
C ASP A 159 11.12 19.07 2.50
N GLU A 160 11.07 18.06 3.37
CA GLU A 160 12.25 17.58 4.09
C GLU A 160 13.32 17.03 3.14
N GLY A 161 12.93 16.31 2.08
CA GLY A 161 13.84 15.81 1.05
C GLY A 161 14.55 16.95 0.30
N VAL A 162 13.81 17.99 -0.08
CA VAL A 162 14.40 19.20 -0.70
C VAL A 162 15.37 19.89 0.25
N ALA A 163 15.04 19.98 1.54
CA ALA A 163 15.95 20.55 2.54
C ALA A 163 17.19 19.68 2.75
N HIS A 164 17.03 18.36 2.82
CA HIS A 164 18.10 17.38 2.97
C HIS A 164 19.13 17.47 1.84
N LEU A 165 18.69 17.52 0.58
CA LEU A 165 19.57 17.58 -0.58
C LEU A 165 20.37 18.90 -0.68
N LYS A 166 19.93 19.95 0.02
CA LYS A 166 20.65 21.24 0.11
C LYS A 166 21.76 21.25 1.16
N LEU A 167 21.84 20.24 2.02
CA LEU A 167 22.91 20.14 3.02
C LEU A 167 24.27 20.02 2.32
N GLU A 168 25.27 20.74 2.82
CA GLU A 168 26.65 20.64 2.32
C GLU A 168 27.25 19.29 2.71
N SER A 169 27.12 18.90 3.98
CA SER A 169 27.48 17.58 4.48
C SER A 169 26.50 17.06 5.52
N ILE A 170 26.45 15.74 5.63
CA ILE A 170 25.57 15.03 6.56
C ILE A 170 26.02 15.25 8.01
N GLU A 171 27.33 15.29 8.25
CA GLU A 171 27.94 15.50 9.56
C GLU A 171 27.66 16.90 10.12
N GLN A 172 27.50 17.90 9.26
CA GLN A 172 27.16 19.26 9.65
C GLN A 172 25.63 19.46 9.75
N GLY A 173 24.87 18.80 8.88
CA GLY A 173 23.41 18.95 8.81
C GLY A 173 22.64 18.18 9.89
N TYR A 174 23.19 17.06 10.39
CA TYR A 174 22.52 16.22 11.38
C TYR A 174 23.37 15.93 12.61
N GLY A 175 22.71 15.78 13.75
CA GLY A 175 23.36 15.34 14.98
C GLY A 175 23.83 13.89 14.91
N HIS A 176 24.95 13.57 15.57
CA HIS A 176 25.57 12.25 15.57
C HIS A 176 24.60 11.10 15.94
N LEU A 177 23.72 11.31 16.93
CA LEU A 177 22.72 10.31 17.32
C LEU A 177 21.74 9.99 16.19
N PHE A 178 21.35 11.00 15.42
CA PHE A 178 20.46 10.83 14.28
C PHE A 178 21.16 10.10 13.13
N ILE A 179 22.40 10.47 12.83
CA ILE A 179 23.23 9.78 11.84
C ILE A 179 23.37 8.30 12.20
N HIS A 180 23.64 8.00 13.47
CA HIS A 180 23.73 6.61 13.94
C HIS A 180 22.40 5.85 13.76
N LYS A 181 21.26 6.50 14.03
CA LYS A 181 19.93 5.92 13.81
C LYS A 181 19.70 5.58 12.33
N VAL A 182 20.10 6.46 11.41
CA VAL A 182 20.01 6.24 9.96
C VAL A 182 20.94 5.10 9.53
N LYS A 183 22.21 5.11 9.96
CA LYS A 183 23.17 4.03 9.68
C LYS A 183 22.67 2.67 10.15
N HIS A 184 22.04 2.60 11.32
CA HIS A 184 21.44 1.35 11.80
C HIS A 184 20.34 0.85 10.86
N LYS A 185 19.50 1.73 10.31
CA LYS A 185 18.50 1.36 9.30
C LYS A 185 19.14 0.88 7.99
N HIS A 186 20.24 1.51 7.56
CA HIS A 186 21.01 1.04 6.40
C HIS A 186 21.60 -0.35 6.62
N ILE A 187 22.10 -0.66 7.81
CA ILE A 187 22.57 -2.02 8.14
C ILE A 187 21.43 -3.04 8.02
N LEU A 188 20.23 -2.71 8.52
CA LEU A 188 19.05 -3.58 8.35
C LEU A 188 18.71 -3.79 6.88
N ALA A 189 18.79 -2.73 6.06
CA ALA A 189 18.58 -2.82 4.62
C ALA A 189 19.65 -3.72 3.96
N LYS A 190 20.94 -3.51 4.25
CA LYS A 190 22.04 -4.34 3.75
C LYS A 190 21.81 -5.83 4.04
N ASN A 191 21.44 -6.16 5.29
CA ASN A 191 21.19 -7.55 5.71
C ASN A 191 20.01 -8.21 4.98
N TYR A 192 19.01 -7.44 4.58
CA TYR A 192 17.88 -7.93 3.82
C TYR A 192 18.24 -8.09 2.33
N PHE A 193 18.78 -7.03 1.73
CA PHE A 193 19.04 -6.98 0.29
C PHE A 193 20.26 -7.79 -0.15
N SER A 194 21.17 -8.15 0.75
CA SER A 194 22.26 -9.09 0.47
C SER A 194 21.78 -10.52 0.16
N GLN A 195 20.53 -10.85 0.49
CA GLN A 195 19.91 -12.13 0.15
C GLN A 195 19.46 -12.17 -1.32
N ILE A 196 19.41 -11.02 -2.00
CA ILE A 196 19.05 -10.90 -3.40
C ILE A 196 20.33 -10.95 -4.23
N PRO A 197 20.60 -12.03 -5.00
CA PRO A 197 21.91 -12.24 -5.63
C PRO A 197 22.40 -11.07 -6.50
N MET A 198 21.47 -10.43 -7.22
CA MET A 198 21.79 -9.29 -8.10
C MET A 198 22.22 -8.04 -7.33
N LEU A 199 21.64 -7.78 -6.15
CA LEU A 199 22.03 -6.63 -5.32
C LEU A 199 23.27 -6.96 -4.49
N ALA A 200 23.43 -8.22 -4.08
CA ALA A 200 24.60 -8.67 -3.36
C ALA A 200 25.90 -8.48 -4.15
N SER A 201 25.89 -8.66 -5.48
CA SER A 201 27.08 -8.39 -6.30
C SER A 201 27.47 -6.91 -6.29
N LEU A 202 26.50 -6.00 -6.34
CA LEU A 202 26.75 -4.55 -6.32
C LEU A 202 27.27 -4.08 -4.95
N MET A 203 26.85 -4.73 -3.86
CA MET A 203 27.37 -4.45 -2.52
C MET A 203 28.84 -4.82 -2.34
N LEU A 204 29.33 -5.85 -3.04
CA LEU A 204 30.72 -6.28 -2.96
C LEU A 204 31.65 -5.32 -3.72
N GLU A 205 31.18 -4.77 -4.83
CA GLU A 205 31.90 -3.74 -5.60
C GLU A 205 32.11 -2.46 -4.75
N ASP A 206 31.10 -2.06 -3.95
CA ASP A 206 31.20 -0.95 -3.00
C ASP A 206 32.27 -1.17 -1.91
N GLU A 207 32.43 -2.40 -1.41
CA GLU A 207 33.40 -2.73 -0.35
C GLU A 207 34.84 -2.79 -0.89
N GLU A 208 35.05 -3.32 -2.10
CA GLU A 208 36.37 -3.33 -2.74
C GLU A 208 36.89 -1.92 -3.08
N ILE A 209 36.00 -0.98 -3.39
CA ILE A 209 36.37 0.43 -3.65
C ILE A 209 36.69 1.17 -2.34
N GLY A 210 36.04 0.80 -1.23
CA GLY A 210 36.27 1.38 0.10
C GLY A 210 37.66 1.08 0.68
N ASP A 211 38.22 -0.10 0.39
CA ASP A 211 39.54 -0.52 0.88
C ASP A 211 40.73 0.05 0.08
N ILE A 212 40.48 0.81 -0.99
CA ILE A 212 41.51 1.42 -1.87
C ILE A 212 41.68 2.94 -1.62
N ARG A 213 40.94 3.56 -0.68
CA ARG A 213 41.06 5.01 -0.36
C ARG A 213 41.69 5.32 0.99
#